data_AF-A0A7C4GIN7-F1
#
_entry.id   AF-A0A7C4GIN7-F1
#
_cell.length_a   1.000
_cell.length_b   1.000
_cell.length_c   1.000
_cell.angle_alpha   90.00
_cell.angle_beta   90.00
_cell.angle_gamma   90.00
#
_symmetry.space_group_name_H-M   'P 1'
#
loop_
_entity.id
_entity.type
_entity.pdbx_description
1 polymer ?
#
loop_
_entity_poly.entity_id
_entity_poly.type
_entity_poly.pdbx_seq_one_letter_code
_entity_poly.pdbx_strand_id
1 'polypeptide(L)'
;MDELLLRASPEPRTPQNPSAISAVISGTGFDVPDQILTNADLERMVDTTDAWIVERTGMKERRIARPDQAASDFALAASRRALDDAGVNPEELDLILVATVT
;
A
#
# COMPACT_ATOMS: atom_id res chain seq x y z
N MET A 1 3.04 16.15 29.65
CA MET A 1 3.86 16.59 28.50
C MET A 1 4.50 15.33 27.97
N ASP A 2 3.84 14.53 27.14
CA ASP A 2 3.15 14.91 25.90
C ASP A 2 1.66 14.51 25.82
N GLU A 3 0.80 15.51 25.58
CA GLU A 3 -0.60 15.36 25.14
C GLU A 3 -0.71 15.17 23.61
N LEU A 4 0.38 14.79 22.92
CA LEU A 4 0.49 14.86 21.46
C LEU A 4 0.09 13.59 20.69
N LEU A 5 -0.46 12.57 21.37
CA LEU A 5 -0.81 11.27 20.75
C LEU A 5 -2.31 10.91 20.78
N LEU A 6 -3.19 11.85 21.10
CA LEU A 6 -4.62 11.68 20.82
C LEU A 6 -5.02 12.60 19.66
N ARG A 7 -4.51 12.30 18.46
CA ARG A 7 -5.13 12.85 17.24
C ARG A 7 -6.49 12.16 17.11
N ALA A 8 -7.53 12.82 17.62
CA ALA A 8 -8.90 12.45 17.32
C ALA A 8 -9.01 12.22 15.80
N SER A 9 -9.60 11.09 15.41
CA SER A 9 -9.97 10.84 14.01
C SER A 9 -10.71 12.09 13.51
N PRO A 10 -10.37 12.63 12.32
CA PRO A 10 -10.98 13.85 11.85
C PRO A 10 -12.51 13.67 11.86
N GLU A 11 -13.20 14.56 12.57
CA GLU A 11 -14.67 14.59 12.60
C GLU A 11 -15.20 14.55 11.16
N PRO A 12 -16.19 13.70 10.86
CA PRO A 12 -16.74 13.60 9.52
C PRO A 12 -17.21 14.98 9.08
N ARG A 13 -16.59 15.51 8.03
CA ARG A 13 -16.95 16.83 7.48
C ARG A 13 -18.38 16.74 6.97
N THR A 14 -19.31 17.42 7.65
CA THR A 14 -20.68 17.55 7.18
C THR A 14 -20.64 18.19 5.78
N PRO A 15 -21.21 17.54 4.75
CA PRO A 15 -21.25 18.12 3.42
C PRO A 15 -22.06 19.43 3.49
N GLN A 16 -21.42 20.55 3.13
CA GLN A 16 -22.08 21.86 3.09
C GLN A 16 -23.13 21.97 1.96
N ASN A 17 -23.21 20.95 1.09
CA ASN A 17 -24.19 20.86 0.04
C ASN A 17 -24.90 19.49 0.12
N PRO A 18 -26.21 19.43 0.44
CA PRO A 18 -26.96 18.17 0.55
C PRO A 18 -27.13 17.42 -0.78
N SER A 19 -26.73 18.03 -1.90
CA SER A 19 -26.69 17.39 -3.24
C SER A 19 -25.29 16.88 -3.64
N ALA A 20 -24.25 17.12 -2.83
CA ALA A 20 -22.90 16.67 -3.11
C ALA A 20 -22.67 15.28 -2.50
N ILE A 21 -22.65 14.24 -3.34
CA ILE A 21 -22.10 12.95 -2.96
C ILE A 21 -20.61 13.15 -2.69
N SER A 22 -20.18 12.95 -1.45
CA SER A 22 -18.76 12.94 -1.08
C SER A 22 -18.28 11.51 -0.94
N ALA A 23 -17.11 11.24 -1.50
CA ALA A 23 -16.38 9.99 -1.29
C ALA A 23 -15.24 10.23 -0.32
N VAL A 24 -14.95 9.23 0.51
CA VAL A 24 -13.80 9.21 1.41
C VAL A 24 -13.11 7.85 1.30
N ILE A 25 -11.82 7.82 1.57
CA ILE A 25 -11.08 6.56 1.75
C ILE A 25 -11.41 6.09 3.16
N SER A 26 -12.17 5.00 3.28
CA SER A 26 -12.62 4.45 4.57
C SER A 26 -11.60 3.54 5.25
N GLY A 27 -10.70 2.91 4.48
CA GLY A 27 -9.62 2.10 5.01
C GLY A 27 -8.54 1.84 3.97
N THR A 28 -7.36 1.43 4.43
CA THR A 28 -6.21 1.14 3.57
C THR A 28 -5.52 -0.15 3.99
N GLY A 29 -4.88 -0.81 3.04
CA GLY A 29 -4.13 -2.02 3.29
C GLY A 29 -3.02 -2.18 2.27
N PHE A 30 -1.94 -2.81 2.69
CA PHE A 30 -0.82 -3.15 1.83
C PHE A 30 -0.37 -4.57 2.13
N ASP A 31 0.20 -5.20 1.11
CA ASP A 31 0.95 -6.43 1.26
C ASP A 31 2.07 -6.43 0.23
N VAL A 32 3.23 -6.96 0.62
CA VAL A 32 4.44 -6.94 -0.21
C VAL A 32 5.13 -8.29 -0.10
N PRO A 33 5.89 -8.71 -1.12
CA PRO A 33 6.71 -9.91 -1.02
C PRO A 33 7.68 -9.85 0.17
N ASP A 34 7.90 -11.00 0.80
CA ASP A 34 8.85 -11.14 1.91
C ASP A 34 10.30 -11.09 1.45
N GLN A 35 10.57 -11.52 0.22
CA GLN A 35 11.94 -11.58 -0.29
C GLN A 35 12.46 -10.18 -0.58
N ILE A 36 13.58 -9.85 0.04
CA ILE A 36 14.30 -8.58 -0.12
C ILE A 36 15.45 -8.78 -1.12
N LEU A 37 15.55 -7.88 -2.09
CA LEU A 37 16.68 -7.76 -3.01
C LEU A 37 17.43 -6.45 -2.69
N THR A 38 18.63 -6.57 -2.13
CA THR A 38 19.44 -5.42 -1.74
C THR A 38 20.15 -4.80 -2.95
N ASN A 39 20.66 -3.58 -2.81
CA ASN A 39 21.54 -3.01 -3.83
C ASN A 39 22.81 -3.85 -4.03
N ALA A 40 23.40 -4.39 -2.97
CA ALA A 40 24.57 -5.28 -3.05
C ALA A 40 24.28 -6.56 -3.86
N ASP A 41 23.04 -7.05 -3.83
CA ASP A 41 22.63 -8.17 -4.68
C ASP A 41 22.53 -7.76 -6.14
N LEU A 42 21.97 -6.57 -6.42
CA LEU A 42 21.90 -6.02 -7.79
C LEU A 42 23.28 -5.76 -8.40
N GLU A 43 24.25 -5.27 -7.63
CA GLU A 43 25.63 -5.08 -8.09
C GLU A 43 26.27 -6.38 -8.61
N ARG A 44 25.80 -7.55 -8.13
CA ARG A 44 26.26 -8.86 -8.59
C ARG A 44 25.52 -9.36 -9.84
N MET A 45 24.39 -8.75 -10.18
CA MET A 45 23.50 -9.18 -11.26
C MET A 45 23.63 -8.30 -12.51
N VAL A 46 23.93 -7.01 -12.33
CA VAL A 46 24.00 -6.01 -13.40
C VAL A 46 25.12 -5.01 -13.13
N ASP A 47 25.58 -4.31 -14.17
CA ASP A 47 26.60 -3.26 -14.06
C ASP A 47 26.01 -2.00 -13.42
N THR A 48 26.04 -1.94 -12.09
CA THR A 48 25.52 -0.83 -11.29
C THR A 48 26.28 -0.72 -9.97
N THR A 49 26.01 0.33 -9.19
CA THR A 49 26.55 0.50 -7.83
C THR A 49 25.47 1.01 -6.88
N ASP A 50 25.57 0.67 -5.59
CA ASP A 50 24.71 1.18 -4.53
C ASP A 50 24.68 2.71 -4.52
N ALA A 51 25.85 3.35 -4.64
CA ALA A 51 25.98 4.80 -4.70
C ALA A 51 25.17 5.39 -5.85
N TRP A 52 25.28 4.81 -7.05
CA TRP A 52 24.55 5.27 -8.23
C TRP A 52 23.03 5.07 -8.08
N ILE A 53 22.59 3.93 -7.54
CA ILE A 53 21.17 3.63 -7.32
C ILE A 53 20.57 4.61 -6.31
N VAL A 54 21.25 4.83 -5.18
CA VAL A 54 20.78 5.71 -4.10
C VAL A 54 20.77 7.16 -4.55
N GLU A 55 21.80 7.64 -5.25
CA GLU A 55 21.85 9.02 -5.75
C GLU A 55 20.68 9.34 -6.69
N ARG A 56 20.27 8.38 -7.52
CA ARG A 56 19.23 8.58 -8.54
C ARG A 56 17.82 8.32 -8.04
N THR A 57 17.63 7.39 -7.11
CA THR A 57 16.30 6.88 -6.75
C THR A 57 16.01 6.90 -5.25
N GLY A 58 17.05 7.05 -4.41
CA GLY A 58 16.94 6.88 -2.95
C GLY A 58 16.72 5.43 -2.49
N MET A 59 16.67 4.45 -3.39
CA MET A 59 16.38 3.06 -3.04
C MET A 59 17.59 2.33 -2.48
N LYS A 60 17.41 1.62 -1.37
CA LYS A 60 18.42 0.72 -0.77
C LYS A 60 18.13 -0.76 -1.00
N GLU A 61 16.87 -1.09 -1.14
CA GLU A 61 16.36 -2.43 -1.35
C GLU A 61 15.03 -2.38 -2.11
N ARG A 62 14.60 -3.53 -2.63
CA ARG A 62 13.23 -3.75 -3.11
C ARG A 62 12.72 -5.12 -2.71
N ARG A 63 11.40 -5.29 -2.80
CA ARG A 63 10.73 -6.58 -2.63
C ARG A 63 10.56 -7.28 -3.97
N ILE A 64 10.76 -8.59 -4.00
CA ILE A 64 10.59 -9.41 -5.20
C ILE A 64 9.68 -10.59 -4.90
N ALA A 65 8.69 -10.84 -5.77
CA ALA A 65 7.80 -11.98 -5.64
C ALA A 65 8.55 -13.28 -5.98
N ARG A 66 8.27 -14.35 -5.24
CA ARG A 66 8.73 -15.69 -5.62
C ARG A 66 7.99 -16.19 -6.86
N PRO A 67 8.53 -17.19 -7.59
CA PRO A 67 7.87 -17.74 -8.78
C PRO A 67 6.47 -18.31 -8.55
N ASP A 68 6.14 -18.67 -7.31
CA ASP A 68 4.85 -19.19 -6.88
C ASP A 68 3.88 -18.11 -6.37
N GLN A 69 4.27 -16.82 -6.39
CA GLN A 69 3.44 -15.72 -5.93
C GLN A 69 2.97 -14.85 -7.09
N ALA A 70 1.65 -14.67 -7.19
CA ALA A 70 1.01 -13.82 -8.18
C ALA A 70 0.64 -12.44 -7.60
N ALA A 71 0.46 -11.45 -8.47
CA ALA A 71 -0.03 -10.12 -8.05
C ALA A 71 -1.37 -10.19 -7.29
N SER A 72 -2.22 -11.17 -7.62
CA SER A 72 -3.49 -11.42 -6.95
C SER A 72 -3.34 -11.83 -5.48
N ASP A 73 -2.25 -12.51 -5.11
CA ASP A 73 -2.02 -12.94 -3.72
C ASP A 73 -1.83 -11.72 -2.80
N PHE A 74 -1.01 -10.77 -3.26
CA PHE A 74 -0.76 -9.51 -2.55
C PHE A 74 -2.00 -8.61 -2.57
N ALA A 75 -2.71 -8.54 -3.70
CA ALA A 75 -3.95 -7.78 -3.79
C ALA A 75 -5.01 -8.31 -2.81
N LEU A 76 -5.19 -9.63 -2.72
CA LEU A 76 -6.14 -10.25 -1.78
C LEU A 76 -5.78 -9.93 -0.32
N ALA A 77 -4.51 -10.08 0.05
CA ALA A 77 -4.05 -9.79 1.41
C ALA A 77 -4.20 -8.30 1.74
N ALA A 78 -3.83 -7.40 0.83
CA ALA A 78 -4.00 -5.96 0.99
C ALA A 78 -5.47 -5.56 1.10
N SER A 79 -6.35 -6.11 0.27
CA SER A 79 -7.79 -5.83 0.30
C SER A 79 -8.44 -6.29 1.60
N ARG A 80 -8.07 -7.46 2.14
CA ARG A 80 -8.57 -7.91 3.44
C ARG A 80 -8.18 -6.96 4.56
N ARG A 81 -6.90 -6.54 4.61
CA ARG A 81 -6.43 -5.55 5.59
C ARG A 81 -7.14 -4.20 5.46
N ALA A 82 -7.43 -3.77 4.22
CA ALA A 82 -8.17 -2.53 3.97
C ALA A 82 -9.63 -2.61 4.43
N LEU A 83 -10.29 -3.77 4.25
CA LEU A 83 -11.64 -4.01 4.75
C LEU A 83 -11.68 -4.04 6.28
N ASP A 84 -10.69 -4.70 6.90
CA ASP A 84 -10.54 -4.76 8.35
C ASP A 84 -10.33 -3.36 8.95
N ASP A 85 -9.46 -2.54 8.34
CA ASP A 85 -9.20 -1.14 8.72
C ASP A 85 -10.45 -0.27 8.57
N ALA A 86 -11.24 -0.50 7.51
CA ALA A 86 -12.50 0.19 7.27
C ALA A 86 -13.67 -0.29 8.15
N GLY A 87 -13.55 -1.48 8.78
CA GLY A 87 -14.65 -2.14 9.47
C GLY A 87 -15.82 -2.54 8.56
N VAL A 88 -15.52 -2.87 7.29
CA VAL A 88 -16.52 -3.20 6.26
C VAL A 88 -16.51 -4.70 5.97
N ASN A 89 -17.67 -5.36 5.94
CA ASN A 89 -17.71 -6.77 5.55
C ASN A 89 -17.51 -6.94 4.04
N PRO A 90 -16.83 -8.01 3.60
CA PRO A 90 -16.63 -8.27 2.17
C PRO A 90 -17.93 -8.34 1.36
N GLU A 91 -19.03 -8.81 1.96
CA GLU A 91 -20.34 -8.91 1.32
C GLU A 91 -20.99 -7.54 1.03
N GLU A 92 -20.49 -6.46 1.62
CA GLU A 92 -20.96 -5.09 1.41
C GLU A 92 -20.29 -4.42 0.19
N LEU A 93 -19.34 -5.09 -0.47
CA LEU A 93 -18.66 -4.57 -1.65
C LEU A 93 -19.52 -4.70 -2.92
N ASP A 94 -19.82 -3.57 -3.55
CA ASP A 94 -20.52 -3.53 -4.84
C ASP A 94 -19.57 -3.68 -6.05
N LEU A 95 -18.30 -3.28 -5.90
CA LEU A 95 -17.32 -3.23 -6.99
C LEU A 95 -15.90 -3.47 -6.46
N ILE A 96 -15.14 -4.30 -7.18
CA ILE A 96 -13.70 -4.46 -7.00
C ILE A 96 -13.01 -3.98 -8.28
N LEU A 97 -12.10 -3.01 -8.14
CA LEU A 97 -11.29 -2.50 -9.25
C LEU A 97 -9.82 -2.79 -8.99
N VAL A 98 -9.18 -3.52 -9.89
CA VAL A 98 -7.75 -3.87 -9.82
C VAL A 98 -7.00 -3.10 -10.91
N ALA A 99 -6.21 -2.11 -10.50
CA ALA A 99 -5.33 -1.39 -11.41
C ALA A 99 -3.98 -2.11 -11.52
N THR A 100 -3.73 -2.79 -12.64
CA THR A 100 -2.49 -3.55 -12.85
C THR A 100 -1.96 -3.45 -14.30
N VAL A 101 -0.63 -3.57 -14.45
CA VAL A 101 0.13 -3.67 -15.71
C VAL A 101 1.30 -4.68 -15.59
N THR A 102 1.22 -5.57 -14.60
CA THR A 102 2.29 -6.48 -14.14
C THR A 102 2.66 -7.56 -15.15
#